data_AF-A0A6I7QWE8-F1
#
_entry.id   AF-A0A6I7QWE8-F1
#
_cell.length_a   1.000
_cell.length_b   1.000
_cell.length_c   1.000
_cell.angle_alpha   90.00
_cell.angle_beta   90.00
_cell.angle_gamma   90.00
#
_symmetry.space_group_name_H-M   'P 1'
#
loop_
_entity.id
_entity.type
_entity.pdbx_description
1 polymer ?
#
loop_
_entity_poly.entity_id
_entity_poly.type
_entity_poly.pdbx_seq_one_letter_code
_entity_poly.pdbx_strand_id
1 'polypeptide(L)'
;TGADEVISLYDEILAGRADSRQEFYFAPTQSWAEVSVFPTRNDDFTVVVNNITKRKIAEESLRESEGRLQNLFDNMGDAFAVHEIIRDQHGVAVDYRFVEVNREFAARLGMALADILGHTALELFPQTEKTWIEVFARVAETGKPEQITEYSRELDRYYETRLFCPKEGYCAGIFMDVTTRVQSEKRTVRHQQELTEIGRIGTLAGREPDLDRLLMFILEQTTQAVNASVGMIFLHDPESDTLSWGASLGLSEDFVKEYKRTPIAMGEGLTGTIARTKEPIFIPSDSSHDPRIARSVIHQEGLNSFIGVPIFAGDDVVGVMNILTRPPQQLTVEDMPFCSAIGVQAGWAIISARRVELPTCAT
;
A
#
# COMPACT_ATOMS: atom_id res chain seq x y z
N THR A 1 23.42 -31.55 54.44
CA THR A 1 22.41 -31.33 53.37
C THR A 1 22.78 -32.02 52.06
N GLY A 2 23.09 -33.31 52.11
CA GLY A 2 23.48 -34.12 50.95
C GLY A 2 24.14 -35.41 51.43
N ALA A 3 25.03 -35.28 52.42
CA ALA A 3 25.48 -36.42 53.23
C ALA A 3 24.33 -37.02 54.07
N ASP A 4 23.48 -36.18 54.67
CA ASP A 4 22.32 -36.63 55.47
C ASP A 4 21.23 -37.31 54.61
N GLU A 5 21.07 -36.91 53.34
CA GLU A 5 20.13 -37.53 52.40
C GLU A 5 20.62 -38.88 51.91
N VAL A 6 21.93 -39.02 51.68
CA VAL A 6 22.56 -40.32 51.39
C VAL A 6 22.46 -41.25 52.61
N ILE A 7 22.59 -40.73 53.84
CA ILE A 7 22.36 -41.48 55.09
C ILE A 7 20.90 -41.95 55.22
N SER A 8 19.93 -41.08 54.94
CA SER A 8 18.50 -41.43 54.95
C SER A 8 18.14 -42.47 53.88
N LEU A 9 18.84 -42.47 52.74
CA LEU A 9 18.68 -43.50 51.70
C LEU A 9 19.15 -44.88 52.17
N TYR A 10 20.20 -44.95 53.01
CA TYR A 10 20.62 -46.21 53.63
C TYR A 10 19.54 -46.79 54.56
N ASP A 11 18.85 -45.94 55.33
CA ASP A 11 17.80 -46.37 56.27
C ASP A 11 16.53 -46.87 55.55
N GLU A 12 16.11 -46.25 54.43
CA GLU A 12 14.97 -46.70 53.62
C GLU A 12 15.25 -48.03 52.89
N ILE A 13 16.48 -48.27 52.45
CA ILE A 13 16.88 -49.48 51.73
C ILE A 13 17.06 -50.68 52.68
N LEU A 14 17.54 -50.44 53.91
CA LEU A 14 17.53 -51.45 54.98
C LEU A 14 16.10 -51.91 55.33
N ALA A 15 15.09 -51.07 55.10
CA ALA A 15 13.68 -51.38 55.35
C ALA A 15 12.97 -52.10 54.17
N GLY A 16 13.55 -52.12 52.95
CA GLY A 16 12.92 -52.71 51.77
C GLY A 16 13.93 -53.15 50.71
N ARG A 17 14.06 -54.47 50.49
CA ARG A 17 14.95 -55.15 49.53
C ARG A 17 14.64 -54.79 48.05
N ALA A 18 14.86 -53.54 47.64
CA ALA A 18 14.64 -53.11 46.26
C ALA A 18 15.81 -52.22 45.79
N ASP A 19 16.20 -52.41 44.54
CA ASP A 19 17.19 -51.57 43.88
C ASP A 19 16.66 -50.13 43.81
N SER A 20 17.47 -49.17 44.29
CA SER A 20 17.14 -47.75 44.25
C SER A 20 18.25 -46.97 43.54
N ARG A 21 17.85 -46.07 42.63
CA ARG A 21 18.74 -45.19 41.86
C ARG A 21 18.27 -43.75 42.02
N GLN A 22 19.13 -42.90 42.55
CA GLN A 22 18.85 -41.47 42.72
C GLN A 22 20.06 -40.61 42.36
N GLU A 23 19.78 -39.37 41.95
CA GLU A 23 20.79 -38.36 41.59
C GLU A 23 20.91 -37.32 42.69
N PHE A 24 22.12 -37.05 43.15
CA PHE A 24 22.40 -36.10 44.21
C PHE A 24 23.39 -35.04 43.75
N TYR A 25 23.18 -33.80 44.21
CA TYR A 25 24.16 -32.73 44.08
C TYR A 25 25.00 -32.62 45.34
N PHE A 26 26.31 -32.84 45.20
CA PHE A 26 27.27 -32.74 46.28
C PHE A 26 27.88 -31.35 46.29
N ALA A 27 27.33 -30.45 47.11
CA ALA A 27 27.77 -29.06 47.23
C ALA A 27 29.29 -28.89 47.53
N PRO A 28 29.94 -29.68 48.41
CA PRO A 28 31.36 -29.48 48.72
C PRO A 28 32.31 -29.72 47.54
N THR A 29 31.95 -30.66 46.66
CA THR A 29 32.73 -31.02 45.47
C THR A 29 32.14 -30.43 44.18
N GLN A 30 31.04 -29.67 44.30
CA GLN A 30 30.26 -29.11 43.20
C GLN A 30 29.98 -30.14 42.09
N SER A 31 29.69 -31.37 42.48
CA SER A 31 29.55 -32.49 41.55
C SER A 31 28.19 -33.16 41.69
N TRP A 32 27.68 -33.68 40.59
CA TRP A 32 26.52 -34.54 40.59
C TRP A 32 26.96 -36.00 40.60
N ALA A 33 26.36 -36.81 41.46
CA ALA A 33 26.55 -38.24 41.43
C ALA A 33 25.21 -38.97 41.38
N GLU A 34 25.18 -40.00 40.56
CA GLU A 34 24.13 -41.00 40.55
C GLU A 34 24.54 -42.14 41.47
N VAL A 35 23.76 -42.35 42.51
CA VAL A 35 23.99 -43.38 43.50
C VAL A 35 22.98 -44.49 43.25
N SER A 36 23.49 -45.68 42.93
CA SER A 36 22.70 -46.90 42.80
C SER A 36 23.11 -47.86 43.91
N VAL A 37 22.14 -48.41 44.62
CA VAL A 37 22.37 -49.34 45.72
C VAL A 37 21.70 -50.67 45.40
N PHE A 38 22.46 -51.75 45.53
CA PHE A 38 22.03 -53.11 45.24
C PHE A 38 22.24 -54.02 46.45
N PRO A 39 21.26 -54.84 46.87
CA PRO A 39 21.44 -55.82 47.93
C PRO A 39 22.33 -56.99 47.46
N THR A 40 23.20 -57.51 48.31
CA THR A 40 24.01 -58.72 48.05
C THR A 40 23.63 -59.86 49.01
N ARG A 41 24.16 -61.08 48.78
CA ARG A 41 23.89 -62.22 49.68
C ARG A 41 24.70 -62.04 50.98
N ASN A 42 24.01 -62.09 52.13
CA ASN A 42 24.49 -61.93 53.52
C ASN A 42 24.32 -60.53 54.16
N ASP A 43 23.19 -59.84 53.93
CA ASP A 43 22.89 -58.51 54.52
C ASP A 43 23.90 -57.39 54.15
N ASP A 44 24.76 -57.64 53.17
CA ASP A 44 25.65 -56.65 52.57
C ASP A 44 24.94 -55.92 51.41
N PHE A 45 25.47 -54.76 51.02
CA PHE A 45 25.01 -54.01 49.85
C PHE A 45 26.20 -53.50 49.03
N THR A 46 25.98 -53.34 47.73
CA THR A 46 26.91 -52.69 46.81
C THR A 46 26.38 -51.31 46.45
N VAL A 47 27.19 -50.27 46.69
CA VAL A 47 26.90 -48.90 46.24
C VAL A 47 27.76 -48.61 45.01
N VAL A 48 27.10 -48.28 43.91
CA VAL A 48 27.74 -47.75 42.70
C VAL A 48 27.50 -46.26 42.66
N VAL A 49 28.57 -45.46 42.67
CA VAL A 49 28.51 -44.01 42.55
C VAL A 49 29.10 -43.60 41.20
N ASN A 50 28.24 -43.16 40.29
CA ASN A 50 28.65 -42.64 38.99
C ASN A 50 28.69 -41.12 39.03
N ASN A 51 29.82 -40.51 38.68
CA ASN A 51 29.88 -39.06 38.51
C ASN A 51 29.17 -38.67 37.21
N ILE A 52 28.03 -37.98 37.34
CA ILE A 52 27.18 -37.53 36.24
C ILE A 52 27.29 -36.02 36.00
N THR A 53 28.26 -35.35 36.61
CA THR A 53 28.43 -33.88 36.54
C THR A 53 28.50 -33.37 35.11
N LYS A 54 29.26 -34.05 34.24
CA LYS A 54 29.37 -33.68 32.81
C LYS A 54 28.03 -33.75 32.09
N ARG A 55 27.22 -34.77 32.38
CA ARG A 55 25.88 -34.93 31.81
C ARG A 55 24.97 -33.79 32.27
N LYS A 56 24.92 -33.51 33.58
CA LYS A 56 24.06 -32.46 34.14
C LYS A 56 24.43 -31.06 33.65
N ILE A 57 25.73 -30.76 33.52
CA ILE A 57 26.19 -29.49 32.94
C ILE A 57 25.77 -29.38 31.47
N ALA A 58 25.88 -30.46 30.68
CA ALA A 58 25.48 -30.45 29.28
C ALA A 58 23.95 -30.29 29.12
N GLU A 59 23.15 -30.97 29.95
CA GLU A 59 21.69 -30.84 29.98
C GLU A 59 21.26 -29.42 30.35
N GLU A 60 21.86 -28.84 31.40
CA GLU A 60 21.56 -27.47 31.82
C GLU A 60 21.97 -26.45 30.75
N SER A 61 23.17 -26.60 30.17
CA SER A 61 23.64 -25.73 29.09
C SER A 61 22.78 -25.83 27.84
N LEU A 62 22.27 -27.02 27.50
CA LEU A 62 21.32 -27.19 26.40
C LEU A 62 20.00 -26.50 26.72
N ARG A 63 19.46 -26.72 27.92
CA ARG A 63 18.22 -26.08 28.39
C ARG A 63 18.31 -24.55 28.38
N GLU A 64 19.42 -24.00 28.85
CA GLU A 64 19.67 -22.55 28.81
C GLU A 64 19.75 -22.02 27.37
N SER A 65 20.42 -22.75 26.47
CA SER A 65 20.51 -22.37 25.06
C SER A 65 19.15 -22.44 24.35
N GLU A 66 18.38 -23.51 24.57
CA GLU A 66 17.02 -23.66 24.05
C GLU A 66 16.09 -22.57 24.57
N GLY A 67 16.10 -22.33 25.89
CA GLY A 67 15.31 -21.27 26.51
C GLY A 67 15.68 -19.88 25.97
N ARG A 68 16.96 -19.62 25.72
CA ARG A 68 17.42 -18.38 25.08
C ARG A 68 16.93 -18.25 23.64
N LEU A 69 17.02 -19.31 22.84
CA LEU A 69 16.56 -19.29 21.44
C LEU A 69 15.05 -19.10 21.36
N GLN A 70 14.29 -19.80 22.19
CA GLN A 70 12.83 -19.64 22.28
C GLN A 70 12.45 -18.20 22.65
N ASN A 71 13.16 -17.61 23.61
CA ASN A 71 12.90 -16.22 24.00
C ASN A 71 13.19 -15.22 22.85
N LEU A 72 14.29 -15.40 22.11
CA LEU A 72 14.61 -14.56 20.95
C LEU A 72 13.57 -14.69 19.85
N PHE A 73 13.08 -15.91 19.62
CA PHE A 73 12.04 -16.22 18.65
C PHE A 73 10.70 -15.55 19.01
N ASP A 74 10.28 -15.67 20.27
CA ASP A 74 9.00 -15.14 20.76
C ASP A 74 8.97 -13.61 20.88
N ASN A 75 10.14 -12.98 21.05
CA ASN A 75 10.28 -11.52 21.15
C ASN A 75 10.74 -10.87 19.83
N MET A 76 10.80 -11.62 18.73
CA MET A 76 11.04 -11.04 17.42
C MET A 76 9.83 -10.19 17.01
N GLY A 77 10.05 -8.91 16.71
CA GLY A 77 8.97 -7.97 16.34
C GLY A 77 8.42 -8.16 14.91
N ASP A 78 9.08 -9.00 14.11
CA ASP A 78 8.58 -9.42 12.81
C ASP A 78 7.90 -10.78 12.93
N ALA A 79 6.84 -10.95 12.13
CA ALA A 79 6.14 -12.21 12.04
C ALA A 79 7.05 -13.24 11.38
N PHE A 80 7.22 -14.41 12.00
CA PHE A 80 8.07 -15.49 11.52
C PHE A 80 7.31 -16.80 11.48
N ALA A 81 7.55 -17.59 10.43
CA ALA A 81 7.00 -18.92 10.29
C ALA A 81 7.96 -19.87 9.57
N VAL A 82 7.89 -21.16 9.93
CA VAL A 82 8.51 -22.28 9.21
C VAL A 82 7.41 -23.15 8.62
N HIS A 83 7.57 -23.47 7.36
CA HIS A 83 6.63 -24.25 6.58
C HIS A 83 7.26 -25.53 6.04
N GLU A 84 6.50 -26.61 6.06
CA GLU A 84 6.80 -27.85 5.34
C GLU A 84 6.09 -27.82 3.99
N ILE A 85 6.81 -28.03 2.89
CA ILE A 85 6.22 -27.99 1.55
C ILE A 85 5.48 -29.29 1.27
N ILE A 86 4.20 -29.20 0.91
CA ILE A 86 3.37 -30.35 0.53
C ILE A 86 3.39 -30.51 -0.98
N ARG A 87 3.68 -31.74 -1.44
CA ARG A 87 3.79 -32.08 -2.85
C ARG A 87 2.77 -33.13 -3.25
N ASP A 88 2.35 -33.10 -4.50
CA ASP A 88 1.54 -34.15 -5.10
C ASP A 88 2.40 -35.38 -5.50
N GLN A 89 1.74 -36.40 -6.04
CA GLN A 89 2.38 -37.63 -6.52
C GLN A 89 3.38 -37.44 -7.67
N HIS A 90 3.36 -36.28 -8.34
CA HIS A 90 4.30 -35.92 -9.41
C HIS A 90 5.45 -35.05 -8.90
N GLY A 91 5.50 -34.76 -7.60
CA GLY A 91 6.53 -33.93 -6.97
C GLY A 91 6.27 -32.43 -7.08
N VAL A 92 5.10 -32.00 -7.58
CA VAL A 92 4.74 -30.59 -7.70
C VAL A 92 4.23 -30.08 -6.37
N ALA A 93 4.72 -28.92 -5.92
CA ALA A 93 4.23 -28.30 -4.69
C ALA A 93 2.79 -27.80 -4.90
N VAL A 94 1.89 -28.22 -4.01
CA VAL A 94 0.46 -27.91 -4.08
C VAL A 94 -0.02 -27.10 -2.88
N ASP A 95 0.73 -27.13 -1.77
CA ASP A 95 0.41 -26.40 -0.54
C ASP A 95 1.64 -26.38 0.38
N TYR A 96 1.53 -25.79 1.57
CA TYR A 96 2.51 -25.90 2.64
C TYR A 96 1.85 -25.91 4.01
N ARG A 97 2.46 -26.60 4.97
CA ARG A 97 1.97 -26.75 6.35
C ARG A 97 2.74 -25.85 7.30
N PHE A 98 2.05 -25.18 8.22
CA PHE A 98 2.71 -24.40 9.28
C PHE A 98 3.27 -25.35 10.35
N VAL A 99 4.60 -25.37 10.51
CA VAL A 99 5.31 -26.25 11.44
C VAL A 99 5.74 -25.50 12.69
N GLU A 100 6.10 -24.22 12.51
CA GLU A 100 6.54 -23.36 13.58
C GLU A 100 6.11 -21.93 13.25
N VAL A 101 5.61 -21.19 14.24
CA VAL A 101 5.22 -19.79 14.10
C VAL A 101 5.55 -19.05 15.39
N ASN A 102 6.04 -17.82 15.28
CA ASN A 102 6.25 -16.99 16.47
C ASN A 102 4.94 -16.31 16.91
N ARG A 103 4.97 -15.75 18.12
CA ARG A 103 3.81 -15.07 18.70
C ARG A 103 3.33 -13.89 17.86
N GLU A 104 4.26 -13.16 17.24
CA GLU A 104 3.94 -12.01 16.38
C GLU A 104 3.17 -12.44 15.14
N PHE A 105 3.54 -13.55 14.50
CA PHE A 105 2.82 -14.10 13.35
C PHE A 105 1.36 -14.40 13.68
N ALA A 106 1.13 -15.10 14.79
CA ALA A 106 -0.21 -15.42 15.27
C ALA A 106 -1.02 -14.16 15.64
N ALA A 107 -0.39 -13.20 16.31
CA ALA A 107 -1.01 -11.94 16.69
C ALA A 107 -1.47 -11.12 15.48
N ARG A 108 -0.65 -11.06 14.41
CA ARG A 108 -1.01 -10.35 13.16
C ARG A 108 -2.19 -10.97 12.43
N LEU A 109 -2.32 -12.30 12.49
CA LEU A 109 -3.47 -13.01 11.93
C LEU A 109 -4.70 -12.97 12.84
N GLY A 110 -4.53 -12.58 14.11
CA GLY A 110 -5.61 -12.63 15.10
C GLY A 110 -6.03 -14.06 15.46
N MET A 111 -5.13 -15.04 15.31
CA MET A 111 -5.39 -16.46 15.55
C MET A 111 -4.56 -16.99 16.73
N ALA A 112 -5.00 -18.07 17.37
CA ALA A 112 -4.18 -18.76 18.36
C ALA A 112 -3.13 -19.63 17.65
N LEU A 113 -1.95 -19.80 18.28
CA LEU A 113 -0.88 -20.65 17.73
C LEU A 113 -1.37 -22.08 17.43
N ALA A 114 -2.22 -22.64 18.30
CA ALA A 114 -2.78 -23.99 18.15
C ALA A 114 -3.70 -24.13 16.93
N ASP A 115 -4.32 -23.04 16.47
CA ASP A 115 -5.20 -23.03 15.30
C ASP A 115 -4.39 -22.90 14.00
N ILE A 116 -3.14 -22.45 14.07
CA ILE A 116 -2.24 -22.29 12.91
C ILE A 116 -1.40 -23.55 12.70
N LEU A 117 -0.78 -24.05 13.78
CA LEU A 117 0.17 -25.15 13.70
C LEU A 117 -0.49 -26.42 13.18
N GLY A 118 0.19 -27.10 12.25
CA GLY A 118 -0.27 -28.36 11.65
C GLY A 118 -1.29 -28.20 10.52
N HIS A 119 -1.93 -27.04 10.36
CA HIS A 119 -2.82 -26.75 9.25
C HIS A 119 -2.04 -26.30 8.01
N THR A 120 -2.67 -26.39 6.84
CA THR A 120 -2.08 -25.93 5.58
C THR A 120 -2.47 -24.50 5.23
N ALA A 121 -1.73 -23.88 4.31
CA ALA A 121 -2.02 -22.53 3.84
C ALA A 121 -3.41 -22.45 3.22
N LEU A 122 -3.81 -23.42 2.40
CA LEU A 122 -5.12 -23.42 1.75
C LEU A 122 -6.27 -23.77 2.70
N GLU A 123 -6.01 -24.46 3.82
CA GLU A 123 -6.99 -24.67 4.88
C GLU A 123 -7.30 -23.38 5.64
N LEU A 124 -6.26 -22.61 6.00
CA LEU A 124 -6.40 -21.37 6.77
C LEU A 124 -6.77 -20.17 5.89
N PHE A 125 -6.25 -20.13 4.66
CA PHE A 125 -6.34 -19.03 3.72
C PHE A 125 -6.70 -19.55 2.32
N PRO A 126 -7.97 -19.88 2.06
CA PRO A 126 -8.40 -20.51 0.81
C PRO A 126 -8.12 -19.69 -0.46
N GLN A 127 -7.95 -18.36 -0.34
CA GLN A 127 -7.62 -17.49 -1.48
C GLN A 127 -6.12 -17.26 -1.66
N THR A 128 -5.26 -18.02 -0.97
CA THR A 128 -3.80 -17.92 -1.13
C THR A 128 -3.41 -18.04 -2.60
N GLU A 129 -2.64 -17.05 -3.07
CA GLU A 129 -2.19 -17.01 -4.44
C GLU A 129 -1.14 -18.10 -4.72
N LYS A 130 -1.24 -18.75 -5.89
CA LYS A 130 -0.30 -19.80 -6.31
C LYS A 130 1.17 -19.36 -6.24
N THR A 131 1.43 -18.08 -6.51
CA THR A 131 2.77 -17.49 -6.44
C THR A 131 3.44 -17.73 -5.08
N TRP A 132 2.69 -17.67 -3.97
CA TRP A 132 3.25 -17.94 -2.64
C TRP A 132 3.74 -19.38 -2.51
N ILE A 133 2.91 -20.34 -2.90
CA ILE A 133 3.24 -21.77 -2.87
C ILE A 133 4.45 -22.06 -3.76
N GLU A 134 4.48 -21.49 -4.96
CA GLU A 134 5.57 -21.66 -5.92
C GLU A 134 6.90 -21.08 -5.41
N VAL A 135 6.89 -19.88 -4.82
CA VAL A 135 8.10 -19.25 -4.28
C VAL A 135 8.63 -20.06 -3.09
N PHE A 136 7.77 -20.47 -2.17
CA PHE A 136 8.16 -21.21 -0.97
C PHE A 136 8.75 -22.58 -1.35
N ALA A 137 8.12 -23.26 -2.31
CA ALA A 137 8.62 -24.52 -2.85
C ALA A 137 9.98 -24.35 -3.54
N ARG A 138 10.14 -23.30 -4.37
CA ARG A 138 11.40 -23.01 -5.06
C ARG A 138 12.54 -22.73 -4.08
N VAL A 139 12.29 -21.97 -3.01
CA VAL A 139 13.30 -21.72 -1.96
C VAL A 139 13.67 -23.01 -1.23
N ALA A 140 12.67 -23.85 -0.90
CA ALA A 140 12.91 -25.14 -0.25
C ALA A 140 13.72 -26.11 -1.12
N GLU A 141 13.52 -26.11 -2.44
CA GLU A 141 14.25 -26.96 -3.41
C GLU A 141 15.66 -26.46 -3.69
N THR A 142 15.79 -25.16 -3.96
CA THR A 142 17.05 -24.58 -4.42
C THR A 142 18.01 -24.27 -3.27
N GLY A 143 17.48 -24.12 -2.05
CA GLY A 143 18.22 -23.65 -0.88
C GLY A 143 18.66 -22.19 -0.96
N LYS A 144 18.29 -21.46 -2.03
CA LYS A 144 18.69 -20.05 -2.22
C LYS A 144 17.68 -19.14 -1.53
N PRO A 145 18.14 -18.21 -0.67
CA PRO A 145 17.26 -17.22 -0.08
C PRO A 145 16.65 -16.29 -1.14
N GLU A 146 15.40 -15.92 -0.96
CA GLU A 146 14.69 -14.97 -1.82
C GLU A 146 13.99 -13.89 -0.98
N GLN A 147 13.84 -12.71 -1.57
CA GLN A 147 13.06 -11.62 -0.99
C GLN A 147 12.03 -11.18 -2.01
N ILE A 148 10.76 -11.19 -1.60
CA ILE A 148 9.62 -10.82 -2.44
C ILE A 148 8.77 -9.78 -1.74
N THR A 149 8.08 -8.95 -2.52
CA THR A 149 7.05 -8.03 -2.01
C THR A 149 5.79 -8.29 -2.79
N GLU A 150 4.81 -8.93 -2.16
CA GLU A 150 3.60 -9.40 -2.81
C GLU A 150 2.36 -8.99 -2.01
N TYR A 151 1.24 -8.82 -2.72
CA TYR A 151 -0.05 -8.52 -2.11
C TYR A 151 -0.75 -9.83 -1.74
N SER A 152 -1.21 -9.92 -0.49
CA SER A 152 -2.10 -10.99 -0.03
C SER A 152 -3.54 -10.49 -0.13
N ARG A 153 -4.34 -11.11 -1.01
CA ARG A 153 -5.77 -10.78 -1.15
C ARG A 153 -6.57 -11.13 0.10
N GLU A 154 -6.27 -12.26 0.71
CA GLU A 154 -6.98 -12.75 1.91
C GLU A 154 -6.85 -11.77 3.08
N LEU A 155 -5.66 -11.18 3.25
CA LEU A 155 -5.35 -10.26 4.35
C LEU A 155 -5.46 -8.78 3.98
N ASP A 156 -5.76 -8.47 2.71
CA ASP A 156 -5.80 -7.13 2.13
C ASP A 156 -4.55 -6.28 2.46
N ARG A 157 -3.35 -6.89 2.35
CA ARG A 157 -2.08 -6.27 2.77
C ARG A 157 -0.93 -6.62 1.84
N TYR A 158 0.06 -5.73 1.78
CA TYR A 158 1.34 -6.00 1.14
C TYR A 158 2.34 -6.53 2.15
N TYR A 159 2.95 -7.68 1.85
CA TYR A 159 4.01 -8.26 2.67
C TYR A 159 5.33 -8.27 1.91
N GLU A 160 6.35 -7.71 2.55
CA GLU A 160 7.74 -7.94 2.19
C GLU A 160 8.23 -9.17 2.97
N THR A 161 8.45 -10.26 2.25
CA THR A 161 8.81 -11.55 2.84
C THR A 161 10.22 -11.93 2.47
N ARG A 162 11.04 -12.24 3.47
CA ARG A 162 12.38 -12.83 3.30
C ARG A 162 12.31 -14.31 3.59
N LEU A 163 12.65 -15.11 2.59
CA LEU A 163 12.51 -16.56 2.59
C LEU A 163 13.89 -17.22 2.56
N PHE A 164 14.05 -18.30 3.32
CA PHE A 164 15.24 -19.13 3.30
C PHE A 164 14.90 -20.60 3.60
N CYS A 165 15.80 -21.51 3.26
CA CYS A 165 15.63 -22.95 3.51
C CYS A 165 16.36 -23.35 4.79
N PRO A 166 15.65 -23.63 5.92
CA PRO A 166 16.30 -24.04 7.16
C PRO A 166 16.80 -25.50 7.11
N LYS A 167 16.10 -26.35 6.36
CA LYS A 167 16.43 -27.76 6.09
C LYS A 167 15.66 -28.25 4.86
N GLU A 168 16.13 -29.34 4.26
CA GLU A 168 15.53 -29.93 3.06
C GLU A 168 14.02 -30.15 3.20
N GLY A 169 13.24 -29.63 2.24
CA GLY A 169 11.78 -29.74 2.22
C GLY A 169 11.03 -28.65 3.01
N TYR A 170 11.74 -27.72 3.65
CA TYR A 170 11.15 -26.67 4.46
C TYR A 170 11.51 -25.27 3.94
N CYS A 171 10.65 -24.31 4.22
CA CYS A 171 10.87 -22.89 3.94
C CYS A 171 10.54 -22.08 5.19
N ALA A 172 11.44 -21.19 5.61
CA ALA A 172 11.21 -20.25 6.68
C ALA A 172 11.04 -18.84 6.10
N GLY A 173 10.11 -18.07 6.67
CA GLY A 173 9.78 -16.72 6.22
C GLY A 173 9.74 -15.72 7.36
N ILE A 174 10.33 -14.55 7.13
CA ILE A 174 10.08 -13.34 7.93
C ILE A 174 9.15 -12.44 7.12
N PHE A 175 8.03 -12.02 7.71
CA PHE A 175 6.96 -11.29 7.05
C PHE A 175 6.83 -9.88 7.63
N MET A 176 7.17 -8.87 6.83
CA MET A 176 7.02 -7.46 7.18
C MET A 176 5.81 -6.88 6.46
N ASP A 177 4.89 -6.28 7.19
CA ASP A 177 3.79 -5.52 6.58
C ASP A 177 4.35 -4.19 6.04
N VAL A 178 4.27 -4.02 4.73
CA VAL A 178 4.74 -2.83 4.02
C VAL A 178 3.60 -2.09 3.33
N THR A 179 2.34 -2.37 3.72
CA THR A 179 1.14 -1.80 3.13
C THR A 179 1.18 -0.28 3.11
N THR A 180 1.48 0.35 4.25
CA THR A 180 1.57 1.82 4.35
C THR A 180 2.63 2.40 3.43
N ARG A 181 3.80 1.74 3.31
CA ARG A 181 4.90 2.17 2.43
C ARG A 181 4.46 2.10 0.96
N VAL A 182 3.98 0.93 0.52
CA VAL A 182 3.55 0.70 -0.87
C VAL A 182 2.41 1.63 -1.27
N GLN A 183 1.43 1.86 -0.39
CA GLN A 183 0.32 2.79 -0.67
C GLN A 183 0.81 4.24 -0.77
N SER A 184 1.74 4.67 0.10
CA SER A 184 2.30 6.01 0.06
C SER A 184 3.14 6.26 -1.20
N GLU A 185 3.94 5.27 -1.60
CA GLU A 185 4.70 5.31 -2.85
C GLU A 185 3.78 5.39 -4.06
N LYS A 186 2.75 4.54 -4.15
CA LYS A 186 1.75 4.59 -5.23
C LYS A 186 1.06 5.95 -5.31
N ARG A 187 0.70 6.54 -4.18
CA ARG A 187 0.09 7.87 -4.11
C ARG A 187 1.04 8.95 -4.62
N THR A 188 2.32 8.87 -4.23
CA THR A 188 3.36 9.82 -4.66
C THR A 188 3.61 9.72 -6.17
N VAL A 189 3.73 8.50 -6.70
CA VAL A 189 3.90 8.26 -8.14
C VAL A 189 2.72 8.79 -8.93
N ARG A 190 1.48 8.54 -8.47
CA ARG A 190 0.27 9.08 -9.12
C ARG A 190 0.28 10.61 -9.13
N HIS A 191 0.58 11.24 -8.00
CA HIS A 191 0.65 12.69 -7.93
C HIS A 191 1.77 13.28 -8.81
N GLN A 192 2.90 12.60 -8.90
CA GLN A 192 4.01 13.01 -9.77
C GLN A 192 3.65 12.89 -11.27
N GLN A 193 2.91 11.84 -11.65
CA GLN A 193 2.38 11.67 -13.00
C GLN A 193 1.38 12.79 -13.34
N GLU A 194 0.47 13.11 -12.42
CA GLU A 194 -0.48 14.22 -12.57
C GLU A 194 0.25 15.56 -12.81
N LEU A 195 1.26 15.87 -11.98
CA LEU A 195 2.07 17.09 -12.14
C LEU A 195 2.88 17.12 -13.45
N THR A 196 3.33 15.95 -13.93
CA THR A 196 4.10 15.84 -15.18
C THR A 196 3.21 16.11 -16.40
N GLU A 197 2.00 15.56 -16.43
CA GLU A 197 1.05 15.83 -17.51
C GLU A 197 0.61 17.30 -17.52
N ILE A 198 0.35 17.87 -16.34
CA ILE A 198 0.12 19.31 -16.20
C ILE A 198 1.30 20.08 -16.82
N GLY A 199 2.54 19.85 -16.36
CA GLY A 199 3.74 20.51 -16.88
C GLY A 199 4.00 20.32 -18.39
N ARG A 200 3.61 19.18 -18.97
CA ARG A 200 3.70 18.92 -20.42
C ARG A 200 2.74 19.80 -21.20
N ILE A 201 1.50 19.94 -20.75
CA ILE A 201 0.50 20.82 -21.36
C ILE A 201 0.96 22.27 -21.29
N GLY A 202 1.46 22.74 -20.14
CA GLY A 202 2.02 24.08 -20.00
C GLY A 202 3.21 24.38 -20.92
N THR A 203 4.12 23.41 -21.10
CA THR A 203 5.30 23.58 -21.98
C THR A 203 4.93 23.60 -23.46
N LEU A 204 3.96 22.78 -23.89
CA LEU A 204 3.46 22.76 -25.27
C LEU A 204 2.64 24.02 -25.57
N ALA A 205 1.84 24.47 -24.62
CA ALA A 205 1.11 25.73 -24.69
C ALA A 205 2.02 26.94 -24.94
N GLY A 206 3.16 27.03 -24.22
CA GLY A 206 4.11 28.12 -24.40
C GLY A 206 4.86 28.16 -25.74
N ARG A 207 4.68 27.14 -26.61
CA ARG A 207 5.34 27.04 -27.92
C ARG A 207 4.42 27.29 -29.11
N GLU A 208 3.11 27.37 -28.89
CA GLU A 208 2.13 27.67 -29.94
C GLU A 208 1.91 29.18 -30.00
N PRO A 209 2.40 29.87 -31.05
CA PRO A 209 2.28 31.32 -31.16
C PRO A 209 0.87 31.77 -31.59
N ASP A 210 0.06 30.86 -32.14
CA ASP A 210 -1.31 31.12 -32.61
C ASP A 210 -2.31 30.90 -31.47
N LEU A 211 -3.09 31.93 -31.13
CA LEU A 211 -3.97 31.89 -29.96
C LEU A 211 -5.07 30.85 -30.14
N ASP A 212 -5.67 30.76 -31.33
CA ASP A 212 -6.78 29.85 -31.60
C ASP A 212 -6.34 28.38 -31.45
N ARG A 213 -5.16 28.02 -31.99
CA ARG A 213 -4.57 26.68 -31.84
C ARG A 213 -4.22 26.37 -30.40
N LEU A 214 -3.65 27.32 -29.68
CA LEU A 214 -3.32 27.18 -28.27
C LEU A 214 -4.57 26.86 -27.44
N LEU A 215 -5.63 27.65 -27.61
CA LEU A 215 -6.88 27.48 -26.86
C LEU A 215 -7.55 26.14 -27.19
N MET A 216 -7.56 25.74 -28.46
CA MET A 216 -8.10 24.44 -28.87
C MET A 216 -7.29 23.30 -28.25
N PHE A 217 -5.95 23.38 -28.28
CA PHE A 217 -5.08 22.38 -27.67
C PHE A 217 -5.33 22.23 -26.17
N ILE A 218 -5.43 23.33 -25.42
CA ILE A 218 -5.74 23.30 -23.98
C ILE A 218 -7.08 22.60 -23.72
N LEU A 219 -8.11 22.93 -24.52
CA LEU A 219 -9.43 22.30 -24.39
C LEU A 219 -9.38 20.81 -24.68
N GLU A 220 -8.76 20.39 -25.78
CA GLU A 220 -8.63 18.98 -26.16
C GLU A 220 -7.91 18.17 -25.09
N GLN A 221 -6.76 18.65 -24.60
CA GLN A 221 -6.00 17.95 -23.57
C GLN A 221 -6.76 17.87 -22.24
N THR A 222 -7.42 18.97 -21.85
CA THR A 222 -8.16 19.01 -20.59
C THR A 222 -9.39 18.10 -20.63
N THR A 223 -10.21 18.22 -21.68
CA THR A 223 -11.43 17.40 -21.85
C THR A 223 -11.09 15.92 -21.96
N GLN A 224 -10.00 15.55 -22.65
CA GLN A 224 -9.54 14.17 -22.72
C GLN A 224 -9.12 13.63 -21.34
N ALA A 225 -8.38 14.41 -20.56
CA ALA A 225 -7.85 13.97 -19.27
C ALA A 225 -8.95 13.69 -18.23
N VAL A 226 -10.00 14.50 -18.20
CA VAL A 226 -11.14 14.33 -17.27
C VAL A 226 -12.33 13.61 -17.90
N ASN A 227 -12.14 12.98 -19.08
CA ASN A 227 -13.18 12.24 -19.82
C ASN A 227 -14.48 13.06 -20.04
N ALA A 228 -14.32 14.32 -20.41
CA ALA A 228 -15.41 15.24 -20.73
C ALA A 228 -15.69 15.32 -22.23
N SER A 229 -16.95 15.57 -22.57
CA SER A 229 -17.40 15.67 -23.97
C SER A 229 -17.44 17.11 -24.51
N VAL A 230 -17.36 18.11 -23.64
CA VAL A 230 -17.54 19.53 -23.99
C VAL A 230 -16.54 20.40 -23.25
N GLY A 231 -15.98 21.38 -23.96
CA GLY A 231 -15.10 22.39 -23.38
C GLY A 231 -15.34 23.76 -23.99
N MET A 232 -15.19 24.83 -23.21
CA MET A 232 -15.23 26.21 -23.67
C MET A 232 -14.15 27.03 -22.96
N ILE A 233 -13.48 27.92 -23.68
CA ILE A 233 -12.65 28.97 -23.09
C ILE A 233 -13.21 30.32 -23.48
N PHE A 234 -13.41 31.15 -22.47
CA PHE A 234 -13.72 32.56 -22.59
C PHE A 234 -12.52 33.40 -22.19
N LEU A 235 -12.36 34.53 -22.87
CA LEU A 235 -11.18 35.37 -22.80
C LEU A 235 -11.56 36.73 -22.24
N HIS A 236 -10.93 37.15 -21.14
CA HIS A 236 -11.18 38.48 -20.57
C HIS A 236 -10.57 39.55 -21.47
N ASP A 237 -11.39 40.53 -21.79
CA ASP A 237 -11.02 41.78 -22.43
C ASP A 237 -10.94 42.89 -21.37
N PRO A 238 -9.73 43.37 -21.04
CA PRO A 238 -9.55 44.42 -20.03
C PRO A 238 -10.18 45.77 -20.38
N GLU A 239 -10.41 46.06 -21.67
CA GLU A 239 -10.97 47.37 -22.08
C GLU A 239 -12.47 47.44 -21.84
N SER A 240 -13.19 46.38 -22.22
CA SER A 240 -14.65 46.31 -22.05
C SER A 240 -15.07 45.73 -20.69
N ASP A 241 -14.13 45.16 -19.92
CA ASP A 241 -14.37 44.36 -18.72
C ASP A 241 -15.42 43.26 -18.95
N THR A 242 -15.28 42.55 -20.07
CA THR A 242 -16.16 41.43 -20.44
C THR A 242 -15.36 40.21 -20.85
N LEU A 243 -16.03 39.06 -20.85
CA LEU A 243 -15.51 37.81 -21.37
C LEU A 243 -15.99 37.64 -22.82
N SER A 244 -15.03 37.62 -23.73
CA SER A 244 -15.23 37.32 -25.15
C SER A 244 -15.04 35.83 -25.43
N TRP A 245 -15.54 35.38 -26.57
CA TRP A 245 -15.40 34.00 -27.01
C TRP A 245 -13.94 33.68 -27.38
N GLY A 246 -13.38 32.61 -26.82
CA GLY A 246 -12.09 32.06 -27.22
C GLY A 246 -12.26 30.83 -28.10
N ALA A 247 -12.37 29.66 -27.46
CA ALA A 247 -12.48 28.36 -28.15
C ALA A 247 -13.60 27.49 -27.58
N SER A 248 -14.00 26.49 -28.35
CA SER A 248 -14.93 25.45 -27.90
C SER A 248 -14.65 24.10 -28.52
N LEU A 249 -15.02 23.05 -27.81
CA LEU A 249 -15.02 21.68 -28.27
C LEU A 249 -16.36 21.01 -27.94
N GLY A 250 -16.89 20.21 -28.87
CA GLY A 250 -18.06 19.36 -28.63
C GLY A 250 -19.43 20.08 -28.56
N LEU A 251 -19.53 21.31 -29.07
CA LEU A 251 -20.78 22.11 -29.11
C LEU A 251 -21.31 22.26 -30.54
N SER A 252 -22.61 22.50 -30.68
CA SER A 252 -23.24 22.76 -31.98
C SER A 252 -22.81 24.11 -32.58
N GLU A 253 -22.79 24.23 -33.91
CA GLU A 253 -22.43 25.50 -34.57
C GLU A 253 -23.37 26.64 -34.22
N ASP A 254 -24.67 26.35 -34.06
CA ASP A 254 -25.67 27.37 -33.76
C ASP A 254 -25.44 27.97 -32.36
N PHE A 255 -25.07 27.13 -31.40
CA PHE A 255 -24.66 27.55 -30.07
C PHE A 255 -23.41 28.46 -30.10
N VAL A 256 -22.38 28.05 -30.85
CA VAL A 256 -21.14 28.83 -30.99
C VAL A 256 -21.41 30.21 -31.61
N LYS A 257 -22.29 30.28 -32.63
CA LYS A 257 -22.65 31.55 -33.29
C LYS A 257 -23.32 32.53 -32.34
N GLU A 258 -24.16 32.04 -31.43
CA GLU A 258 -24.83 32.90 -30.44
C GLU A 258 -23.85 33.42 -29.40
N TYR A 259 -22.96 32.57 -28.88
CA TYR A 259 -21.97 32.99 -27.92
C TYR A 259 -20.92 33.97 -28.48
N LYS A 260 -20.58 33.85 -29.77
CA LYS A 260 -19.70 34.82 -30.45
C LYS A 260 -20.30 36.22 -30.60
N ARG A 261 -21.63 36.38 -30.51
CA ARG A 261 -22.32 37.66 -30.77
C ARG A 261 -22.40 38.58 -29.56
N THR A 262 -22.32 38.03 -28.35
CA THR A 262 -22.57 38.80 -27.13
C THR A 262 -21.53 38.44 -26.08
N PRO A 263 -20.68 39.39 -25.65
CA PRO A 263 -19.77 39.19 -24.53
C PRO A 263 -20.53 38.86 -23.24
N ILE A 264 -19.88 38.19 -22.30
CA ILE A 264 -20.44 37.88 -20.97
C ILE A 264 -19.88 38.90 -19.98
N ALA A 265 -20.74 39.61 -19.27
CA ALA A 265 -20.28 40.58 -18.27
C ALA A 265 -19.66 39.88 -17.05
N MET A 266 -18.76 40.57 -16.35
CA MET A 266 -18.20 40.07 -15.10
C MET A 266 -19.31 39.82 -14.09
N GLY A 267 -19.39 38.60 -13.58
CA GLY A 267 -20.45 38.16 -12.68
C GLY A 267 -21.75 37.69 -13.32
N GLU A 268 -21.85 37.74 -14.65
CA GLU A 268 -23.00 37.22 -15.39
C GLU A 268 -22.93 35.70 -15.50
N GLY A 269 -23.97 35.06 -14.96
CA GLY A 269 -24.10 33.63 -14.89
C GLY A 269 -22.90 32.87 -14.32
N LEU A 270 -22.75 31.59 -14.65
CA LEU A 270 -21.68 30.75 -14.11
C LEU A 270 -20.29 31.27 -14.49
N THR A 271 -20.05 31.46 -15.78
CA THR A 271 -18.73 31.86 -16.31
C THR A 271 -18.32 33.25 -15.85
N GLY A 272 -19.20 34.25 -15.90
CA GLY A 272 -18.91 35.57 -15.39
C GLY A 272 -18.71 35.57 -13.87
N THR A 273 -19.46 34.76 -13.12
CA THR A 273 -19.26 34.62 -11.66
C THR A 273 -17.88 34.08 -11.33
N ILE A 274 -17.39 33.08 -12.06
CA ILE A 274 -16.03 32.55 -11.89
C ILE A 274 -15.00 33.65 -12.13
N ALA A 275 -15.13 34.41 -13.24
CA ALA A 275 -14.19 35.49 -13.54
C ALA A 275 -14.17 36.59 -12.46
N ARG A 276 -15.34 36.97 -11.92
CA ARG A 276 -15.46 38.01 -10.89
C ARG A 276 -14.96 37.54 -9.53
N THR A 277 -15.30 36.31 -9.13
CA THR A 277 -14.98 35.78 -7.79
C THR A 277 -13.58 35.18 -7.72
N LYS A 278 -13.00 34.83 -8.87
CA LYS A 278 -11.73 34.09 -8.99
C LYS A 278 -11.80 32.68 -8.37
N GLU A 279 -13.00 32.18 -8.10
CA GLU A 279 -13.23 30.87 -7.48
C GLU A 279 -13.79 29.88 -8.50
N PRO A 280 -13.32 28.62 -8.50
CA PRO A 280 -13.88 27.58 -9.37
C PRO A 280 -15.29 27.19 -8.92
N ILE A 281 -16.11 26.73 -9.87
CA ILE A 281 -17.46 26.23 -9.62
C ILE A 281 -17.58 24.80 -10.16
N PHE A 282 -18.13 23.90 -9.35
CA PHE A 282 -18.51 22.55 -9.77
C PHE A 282 -20.00 22.31 -9.59
N ILE A 283 -20.62 21.70 -10.60
CA ILE A 283 -22.00 21.23 -10.59
C ILE A 283 -21.99 19.76 -11.00
N PRO A 284 -22.41 18.83 -10.11
CA PRO A 284 -22.28 17.40 -10.35
C PRO A 284 -23.26 16.86 -11.39
N SER A 285 -24.42 17.50 -11.59
CA SER A 285 -25.45 17.03 -12.52
C SER A 285 -26.44 18.14 -12.88
N ASP A 286 -27.17 17.94 -13.98
CA ASP A 286 -28.19 18.86 -14.51
C ASP A 286 -27.71 20.32 -14.64
N SER A 287 -26.45 20.49 -15.03
CA SER A 287 -25.81 21.80 -15.13
C SER A 287 -26.54 22.70 -16.09
N SER A 288 -27.19 22.15 -17.13
CA SER A 288 -27.94 22.92 -18.12
C SER A 288 -29.16 23.66 -17.53
N HIS A 289 -29.70 23.25 -16.37
CA HIS A 289 -30.84 23.92 -15.72
C HIS A 289 -30.45 24.75 -14.48
N ASP A 290 -29.15 25.02 -14.27
CA ASP A 290 -28.71 25.87 -13.17
C ASP A 290 -29.34 27.28 -13.28
N PRO A 291 -29.92 27.84 -12.21
CA PRO A 291 -30.60 29.14 -12.26
C PRO A 291 -29.66 30.30 -12.58
N ARG A 292 -28.34 30.10 -12.47
CA ARG A 292 -27.32 31.09 -12.86
C ARG A 292 -27.02 31.02 -14.36
N ILE A 293 -27.57 30.09 -15.14
CA ILE A 293 -27.34 30.11 -16.59
C ILE A 293 -28.06 31.32 -17.19
N ALA A 294 -27.26 32.23 -17.76
CA ALA A 294 -27.77 33.45 -18.37
C ALA A 294 -28.48 33.21 -19.72
N ARG A 295 -28.20 32.09 -20.39
CA ARG A 295 -28.66 31.84 -21.77
C ARG A 295 -29.39 30.51 -21.89
N SER A 296 -30.66 30.59 -22.26
CA SER A 296 -31.57 29.43 -22.37
C SER A 296 -31.21 28.45 -23.50
N VAL A 297 -30.39 28.86 -24.46
CA VAL A 297 -29.96 27.98 -25.57
C VAL A 297 -29.05 26.84 -25.08
N ILE A 298 -28.44 26.98 -23.89
CA ILE A 298 -27.73 25.88 -23.21
C ILE A 298 -28.63 24.67 -22.91
N HIS A 299 -29.94 24.87 -22.67
CA HIS A 299 -30.86 23.78 -22.35
C HIS A 299 -30.97 22.76 -23.49
N GLN A 300 -30.71 23.17 -24.73
CA GLN A 300 -30.81 22.30 -25.92
C GLN A 300 -29.57 21.43 -26.14
N GLU A 301 -28.47 21.71 -25.44
CA GLU A 301 -27.19 20.99 -25.58
C GLU A 301 -27.13 19.70 -24.74
N GLY A 302 -28.11 19.47 -23.84
CA GLY A 302 -28.17 18.24 -23.03
C GLY A 302 -27.00 18.06 -22.06
N LEU A 303 -26.47 19.16 -21.54
CA LEU A 303 -25.31 19.18 -20.63
C LEU A 303 -25.71 18.69 -19.23
N ASN A 304 -24.84 17.89 -18.62
CA ASN A 304 -25.07 17.23 -17.34
C ASN A 304 -24.18 17.78 -16.21
N SER A 305 -22.87 17.57 -16.25
CA SER A 305 -21.97 18.08 -15.19
C SER A 305 -21.12 19.22 -15.72
N PHE A 306 -20.64 20.09 -14.80
CA PHE A 306 -19.88 21.29 -15.13
C PHE A 306 -18.75 21.52 -14.12
N ILE A 307 -17.55 21.80 -14.62
CA ILE A 307 -16.44 22.41 -13.88
C ILE A 307 -16.05 23.68 -14.61
N GLY A 308 -16.13 24.81 -13.94
CA GLY A 308 -15.63 26.08 -14.44
C GLY A 308 -14.50 26.59 -13.58
N VAL A 309 -13.38 26.94 -14.19
CA VAL A 309 -12.16 27.39 -13.51
C VAL A 309 -11.63 28.70 -14.11
N PRO A 310 -11.11 29.61 -13.29
CA PRO A 310 -10.42 30.80 -13.79
C PRO A 310 -9.09 30.41 -14.46
N ILE A 311 -8.71 31.15 -15.49
CA ILE A 311 -7.39 31.09 -16.12
C ILE A 311 -6.58 32.28 -15.61
N PHE A 312 -5.48 32.01 -14.92
CA PHE A 312 -4.67 33.04 -14.26
C PHE A 312 -3.38 33.33 -14.99
N ALA A 313 -3.02 34.61 -15.07
CA ALA A 313 -1.66 35.05 -15.36
C ALA A 313 -1.19 35.96 -14.22
N GLY A 314 -0.42 35.38 -13.29
CA GLY A 314 -0.17 36.05 -12.01
C GLY A 314 -1.46 36.12 -11.19
N ASP A 315 -1.79 37.31 -10.68
CA ASP A 315 -3.01 37.54 -9.89
C ASP A 315 -4.25 37.88 -10.75
N ASP A 316 -4.06 38.08 -12.05
CA ASP A 316 -5.11 38.52 -12.98
C ASP A 316 -5.79 37.33 -13.67
N VAL A 317 -7.12 37.43 -13.80
CA VAL A 317 -7.92 36.46 -14.56
C VAL A 317 -7.91 36.88 -16.02
N VAL A 318 -7.26 36.10 -16.87
CA VAL A 318 -7.18 36.37 -18.32
C VAL A 318 -8.26 35.65 -19.12
N GLY A 319 -9.01 34.76 -18.47
CA GLY A 319 -10.10 34.00 -19.06
C GLY A 319 -10.75 33.02 -18.09
N VAL A 320 -11.70 32.26 -18.59
CA VAL A 320 -12.39 31.20 -17.85
C VAL A 320 -12.49 29.96 -18.74
N MET A 321 -12.13 28.80 -18.19
CA MET A 321 -12.30 27.51 -18.85
C MET A 321 -13.48 26.78 -18.23
N ASN A 322 -14.43 26.37 -19.05
CA ASN A 322 -15.58 25.56 -18.65
C ASN A 322 -15.47 24.18 -19.30
N ILE A 323 -15.55 23.13 -18.49
CA ILE A 323 -15.53 21.73 -18.90
C ILE A 323 -16.87 21.11 -18.53
N LEU A 324 -17.50 20.42 -19.48
CA LEU A 324 -18.83 19.85 -19.28
C LEU A 324 -18.96 18.45 -19.88
N THR A 325 -19.91 17.69 -19.35
CA THR A 325 -20.27 16.37 -19.90
C THR A 325 -21.70 16.35 -20.41
N ARG A 326 -22.01 15.36 -21.25
CA ARG A 326 -23.37 14.89 -21.52
C ARG A 326 -23.56 13.50 -20.90
N PRO A 327 -24.79 13.08 -20.55
CA PRO A 327 -25.03 11.73 -20.07
C PRO A 327 -24.53 10.68 -21.08
N PRO A 328 -23.97 9.55 -20.64
CA PRO A 328 -23.87 9.08 -19.24
C PRO A 328 -22.64 9.59 -18.47
N GLN A 329 -21.79 10.44 -19.06
CA GLN A 329 -20.56 10.92 -18.42
C GLN A 329 -20.85 11.92 -17.30
N GLN A 330 -20.02 11.90 -16.25
CA GLN A 330 -20.13 12.77 -15.09
C GLN A 330 -18.75 13.14 -14.56
N LEU A 331 -18.52 14.44 -14.38
CA LEU A 331 -17.37 14.99 -13.68
C LEU A 331 -17.53 14.79 -12.17
N THR A 332 -16.40 14.65 -11.50
CA THR A 332 -16.30 14.51 -10.05
C THR A 332 -15.62 15.74 -9.45
N VAL A 333 -15.76 15.92 -8.14
CA VAL A 333 -15.03 16.98 -7.41
C VAL A 333 -13.51 16.80 -7.49
N GLU A 334 -13.05 15.57 -7.73
CA GLU A 334 -11.63 15.20 -7.84
C GLU A 334 -11.00 15.68 -9.16
N ASP A 335 -11.82 16.01 -10.18
CA ASP A 335 -11.36 16.53 -11.47
C ASP A 335 -11.07 18.05 -11.43
N MET A 336 -11.62 18.77 -10.44
CA MET A 336 -11.48 20.23 -10.34
C MET A 336 -10.03 20.69 -10.11
N PRO A 337 -9.23 20.10 -9.19
CA PRO A 337 -7.84 20.50 -8.99
C PRO A 337 -7.00 20.41 -10.27
N PHE A 338 -7.23 19.38 -11.08
CA PHE A 338 -6.57 19.23 -12.39
C PHE A 338 -6.93 20.37 -13.34
N CYS A 339 -8.23 20.65 -13.52
CA CYS A 339 -8.69 21.74 -14.39
C CYS A 339 -8.13 23.10 -13.93
N SER A 340 -8.13 23.37 -12.63
CA SER A 340 -7.58 24.60 -12.05
C SER A 340 -6.08 24.74 -12.32
N ALA A 341 -5.32 23.65 -12.19
CA ALA A 341 -3.88 23.66 -12.47
C ALA A 341 -3.58 23.98 -13.93
N ILE A 342 -4.37 23.45 -14.87
CA ILE A 342 -4.26 23.82 -16.29
C ILE A 342 -4.58 25.30 -16.49
N GLY A 343 -5.61 25.84 -15.84
CA GLY A 343 -5.95 27.27 -15.91
C GLY A 343 -4.80 28.19 -15.48
N VAL A 344 -4.05 27.81 -14.45
CA VAL A 344 -2.85 28.56 -14.00
C VAL A 344 -1.71 28.50 -15.01
N GLN A 345 -1.47 27.34 -15.62
CA GLN A 345 -0.37 27.20 -16.59
C GLN A 345 -0.68 27.83 -17.94
N ALA A 346 -1.93 27.76 -18.39
CA ALA A 346 -2.36 28.28 -19.67
C ALA A 346 -2.31 29.81 -19.73
N GLY A 347 -2.52 30.52 -18.62
CA GLY A 347 -2.72 31.97 -18.66
C GLY A 347 -1.53 32.77 -19.19
N TRP A 348 -0.30 32.39 -18.82
CA TRP A 348 0.90 33.05 -19.37
C TRP A 348 1.09 32.77 -20.86
N ALA A 349 0.79 31.54 -21.31
CA ALA A 349 0.84 31.21 -22.73
C ALA A 349 -0.20 32.01 -23.53
N ILE A 350 -1.41 32.18 -22.99
CA ILE A 350 -2.48 32.99 -23.59
C ILE A 350 -2.08 34.46 -23.71
N ILE A 351 -1.49 35.05 -22.66
CA ILE A 351 -0.95 36.43 -22.74
C ILE A 351 0.12 36.51 -23.83
N SER A 352 1.02 35.53 -23.89
CA SER A 352 2.11 35.55 -24.86
C SER A 352 1.60 35.46 -26.30
N ALA A 353 0.66 34.57 -26.60
CA ALA A 353 0.08 34.42 -27.94
C ALA A 353 -0.69 35.69 -28.37
N ARG A 354 -1.51 36.28 -27.48
CA ARG A 354 -2.24 37.53 -27.76
C ARG A 354 -1.33 38.70 -28.15
N ARG A 355 -0.12 38.78 -27.56
CA ARG A 355 0.85 39.84 -27.88
C ARG A 355 1.51 39.66 -29.25
N VAL A 356 1.55 38.44 -29.77
CA VAL A 356 2.11 38.15 -31.10
C VAL A 356 1.10 38.50 -32.20
N GLU A 357 -0.20 38.36 -31.93
CA GLU A 357 -1.29 38.69 -32.86
C GLU A 357 -1.54 40.20 -33.03
N LEU A 358 -1.25 41.01 -32.00
CA LEU A 358 -1.26 42.47 -32.09
C LEU A 358 0.09 42.95 -32.64
N PRO A 359 0.21 43.39 -33.92
CA PRO A 359 1.45 43.97 -34.39
C PRO A 359 1.74 45.20 -33.52
N THR A 360 2.97 45.32 -33.03
CA THR A 360 3.51 46.54 -32.44
C THR A 360 3.16 47.71 -33.35
N CYS A 361 2.13 48.49 -32.97
CA CYS A 361 1.93 49.81 -33.57
C CYS A 361 3.12 50.66 -33.16
N ALA A 362 4.02 50.85 -34.11
CA ALA A 362 5.12 51.76 -34.01
C ALA A 362 4.59 53.19 -33.80
N THR A 363 5.05 53.84 -32.73
CA THR A 363 5.34 55.28 -32.71
C THR A 363 6.55 55.52 -31.82
#